data_AF-A0A942BVY3-F1
#
_entry.id   AF-A0A942BVY3-F1
#
_cell.length_a   1.000
_cell.length_b   1.000
_cell.length_c   1.000
_cell.angle_alpha   90.00
_cell.angle_beta   90.00
_cell.angle_gamma   90.00
#
_symmetry.space_group_name_H-M   'P 1'
#
loop_
_entity.id
_entity.type
_entity.pdbx_description
1 polymer ?
#
loop_
_entity_poly.entity_id
_entity_poly.type
_entity_poly.pdbx_seq_one_letter_code
_entity_poly.pdbx_strand_id
1 'polypeptide(L)'
;MKNTFARTISTTALAIFTMVAFAQISIFAQDAAADPSSDEQRQEESALSRRNARLLEGSWNTVVTRLDCNTGAALGTFPAMFTFSRGNTFWEAGSNTAPSLRSPSHGVWYYEGGLHYETAFQFFRFNPDGTLAGRQIVRQDIHLSRDANNYTATAAAQVLDVNGNVIRNNCSSEVGTRFE
;
A
#
# COMPACT_ATOMS: atom_id res chain seq x y z
N MET A 1 -52.63 -33.62 60.67
CA MET A 1 -52.54 -34.65 59.60
C MET A 1 -51.33 -35.53 59.88
N LYS A 2 -51.48 -36.82 59.56
CA LYS A 2 -50.84 -38.00 60.13
C LYS A 2 -49.31 -38.07 59.91
N ASN A 3 -48.62 -38.59 60.94
CA ASN A 3 -47.51 -39.56 61.00
C ASN A 3 -46.60 -39.70 59.76
N THR A 4 -45.29 -39.97 59.89
CA THR A 4 -44.70 -41.33 59.97
C THR A 4 -43.17 -41.12 59.88
N PHE A 5 -42.37 -41.46 60.90
CA PHE A 5 -41.66 -42.74 61.14
C PHE A 5 -40.36 -42.97 60.34
N ALA A 6 -39.24 -42.94 61.09
CA ALA A 6 -38.03 -43.77 61.02
C ALA A 6 -37.22 -43.91 59.71
N ARG A 7 -35.88 -43.76 59.78
CA ARG A 7 -34.94 -44.88 60.00
C ARG A 7 -33.46 -44.44 60.02
N THR A 8 -32.71 -45.25 60.75
CA THR A 8 -31.31 -45.24 61.17
C THR A 8 -30.30 -45.64 60.07
N ILE A 9 -28.99 -45.62 60.43
CA ILE A 9 -27.78 -46.25 59.82
C ILE A 9 -26.85 -45.16 59.21
N SER A 10 -25.79 -44.65 59.86
CA SER A 10 -24.56 -45.22 60.45
C SER A 10 -23.57 -45.81 59.42
N THR A 11 -22.27 -45.48 59.62
CA THR A 11 -21.03 -45.95 58.94
C THR A 11 -20.80 -45.36 57.54
N THR A 12 -19.63 -44.83 57.15
CA THR A 12 -18.29 -44.76 57.75
C THR A 12 -17.47 -43.71 56.97
N ALA A 13 -16.74 -42.88 57.72
CA ALA A 13 -15.35 -42.43 57.51
C ALA A 13 -14.87 -42.01 56.10
N LEU A 14 -14.29 -40.81 55.97
CA LEU A 14 -12.88 -40.57 56.33
C LEU A 14 -12.56 -39.06 56.21
N ALA A 15 -11.60 -38.64 57.03
CA ALA A 15 -11.36 -37.28 57.47
C ALA A 15 -10.91 -36.30 56.38
N ILE A 16 -11.48 -35.08 56.44
CA ILE A 16 -10.92 -33.88 55.83
C ILE A 16 -10.05 -33.22 56.91
N PHE A 17 -8.73 -33.32 56.78
CA PHE A 17 -7.80 -32.48 57.55
C PHE A 17 -7.40 -31.30 56.68
N THR A 18 -7.89 -30.14 57.08
CA THR A 18 -7.61 -28.84 56.48
C THR A 18 -6.35 -28.23 57.08
N MET A 19 -5.58 -27.59 56.17
CA MET A 19 -4.64 -26.48 56.39
C MET A 19 -3.33 -26.77 57.14
N VAL A 20 -2.17 -26.22 56.79
CA VAL A 20 -1.65 -25.35 55.71
C VAL A 20 -0.14 -25.48 55.86
N ALA A 21 0.63 -25.68 54.77
CA ALA A 21 2.07 -25.43 54.81
C ALA A 21 2.63 -25.13 53.41
N PHE A 22 3.05 -23.87 53.24
CA PHE A 22 4.04 -23.38 52.29
C PHE A 22 3.90 -23.82 50.81
N ALA A 23 3.05 -23.11 50.07
CA ALA A 23 3.30 -22.92 48.65
C ALA A 23 4.55 -22.02 48.52
N GLN A 24 5.71 -22.60 48.22
CA GLN A 24 6.81 -21.81 47.67
C GLN A 24 6.37 -21.28 46.32
N ILE A 25 6.12 -19.98 46.25
CA ILE A 25 6.02 -19.27 44.98
C ILE A 25 7.45 -19.19 44.46
N SER A 26 7.84 -20.16 43.63
CA SER A 26 9.02 -20.01 42.79
C SER A 26 8.76 -18.82 41.87
N ILE A 27 9.31 -17.65 42.21
CA ILE A 27 9.48 -16.56 41.26
C ILE A 27 10.56 -17.03 40.30
N PHE A 28 10.16 -17.78 39.27
CA PHE A 28 10.97 -17.86 38.07
C PHE A 28 10.88 -16.49 37.42
N ALA A 29 11.92 -15.68 37.60
CA ALA A 29 12.20 -14.60 36.67
C ALA A 29 12.34 -15.29 35.30
N GLN A 30 11.31 -15.19 34.46
CA GLN A 30 11.47 -15.43 33.03
C GLN A 30 12.39 -14.33 32.54
N ASP A 31 13.69 -14.60 32.54
CA ASP A 31 14.56 -14.03 31.53
C ASP A 31 13.92 -14.42 30.20
N ALA A 32 13.21 -13.47 29.60
CA ALA A 32 12.72 -13.59 28.25
C ALA A 32 13.96 -13.65 27.35
N ALA A 33 14.55 -14.84 27.22
CA ALA A 33 15.47 -15.13 26.13
C ALA A 33 14.72 -14.77 24.85
N ALA A 34 15.18 -13.73 24.15
CA ALA A 34 14.66 -13.38 22.85
C ALA A 34 14.66 -14.66 22.00
N ASP A 35 13.51 -15.02 21.45
CA ASP A 35 13.37 -16.20 20.60
C ASP A 35 14.22 -15.97 19.34
N PRO A 36 15.33 -16.71 19.13
CA PRO A 36 16.23 -16.48 18.01
C PRO A 36 15.52 -16.62 16.65
N SER A 37 14.41 -17.36 16.58
CA SER A 37 13.62 -17.49 15.35
C SER A 37 12.87 -16.20 14.97
N SER A 38 12.53 -15.37 15.94
CA SER A 38 11.81 -14.10 15.72
C SER A 38 12.73 -13.01 15.15
N ASP A 39 14.01 -13.02 15.53
CA ASP A 39 15.01 -12.08 15.02
C ASP A 39 15.42 -12.43 13.58
N GLU A 40 15.57 -13.73 13.27
CA GLU A 40 15.85 -14.20 11.91
C GLU A 40 14.69 -13.86 10.95
N GLN A 41 13.44 -14.10 11.35
CA GLN A 41 12.26 -13.73 10.56
C GLN A 41 12.18 -12.22 10.30
N ARG A 42 12.46 -11.40 11.31
CA ARG A 42 12.46 -9.93 11.18
C ARG A 42 13.55 -9.45 10.22
N GLN A 43 14.71 -10.09 10.23
CA GLN A 43 15.79 -9.77 9.30
C GLN A 43 15.44 -10.12 7.85
N GLU A 44 14.81 -11.28 7.63
CA GLU A 44 14.34 -11.71 6.31
C GLU A 44 13.26 -10.77 5.78
N GLU A 45 12.27 -10.41 6.59
CA GLU A 45 11.21 -9.45 6.23
C GLU A 45 11.80 -8.07 5.89
N SER A 46 12.76 -7.59 6.69
CA SER A 46 13.48 -6.34 6.41
C SER A 46 14.28 -6.41 5.11
N ALA A 47 14.93 -7.54 4.82
CA ALA A 47 15.67 -7.74 3.57
C ALA A 47 14.73 -7.79 2.36
N LEU A 48 13.60 -8.49 2.47
CA LEU A 48 12.56 -8.54 1.45
C LEU A 48 11.95 -7.16 1.19
N SER A 49 11.58 -6.43 2.26
CA SER A 49 11.08 -5.06 2.16
C SER A 49 12.07 -4.13 1.45
N ARG A 50 13.36 -4.18 1.80
CA ARG A 50 14.41 -3.40 1.13
C ARG A 50 14.67 -3.80 -0.32
N ARG A 51 14.38 -5.05 -0.70
CA ARG A 51 14.43 -5.51 -2.09
C ARG A 51 13.22 -4.96 -2.83
N ASN A 52 12.03 -5.18 -2.29
CA ASN A 52 10.77 -4.76 -2.88
C ASN A 52 10.73 -3.25 -3.11
N ALA A 53 11.23 -2.44 -2.16
CA ALA A 53 11.34 -1.00 -2.30
C ALA A 53 12.04 -0.52 -3.58
N ARG A 54 12.81 -1.39 -4.25
CA ARG A 54 13.56 -1.07 -5.47
C ARG A 54 13.05 -1.80 -6.71
N LEU A 55 12.07 -2.69 -6.60
CA LEU A 55 11.61 -3.51 -7.73
C LEU A 55 10.89 -2.69 -8.81
N LEU A 56 10.25 -1.58 -8.45
CA LEU A 56 9.59 -0.69 -9.42
C LEU A 56 10.60 0.11 -10.28
N GLU A 57 11.85 0.24 -9.82
CA GLU A 57 12.88 1.02 -10.52
C GLU A 57 13.06 0.55 -11.97
N GLY A 58 13.23 1.52 -12.89
CA GLY A 58 13.43 1.28 -14.31
C GLY A 58 12.45 2.03 -15.21
N SER A 59 12.49 1.69 -16.49
CA SER A 59 11.64 2.27 -17.53
C SER A 59 10.53 1.32 -17.92
N TRP A 60 9.37 1.89 -18.26
CA TRP A 60 8.14 1.16 -18.49
C TRP A 60 7.39 1.70 -19.70
N ASN A 61 6.87 0.78 -20.50
CA ASN A 61 5.87 1.07 -21.52
C ASN A 61 4.50 0.99 -20.85
N THR A 62 3.78 2.10 -20.82
CA THR A 62 2.53 2.24 -20.09
C THR A 62 1.39 2.52 -21.05
N VAL A 63 0.26 1.84 -20.88
CA VAL A 63 -1.00 2.18 -21.53
C VAL A 63 -1.91 2.79 -20.48
N VAL A 64 -2.28 4.05 -20.70
CA VAL A 64 -3.21 4.78 -19.84
C VAL A 64 -4.60 4.70 -20.43
N THR A 65 -5.58 4.33 -19.61
CA THR A 65 -7.01 4.39 -19.92
C THR A 65 -7.63 5.56 -19.19
N ARG A 66 -8.16 6.54 -19.92
CA ARG A 66 -8.93 7.64 -19.32
C ARG A 66 -10.28 7.12 -18.88
N LEU A 67 -10.74 7.54 -17.72
CA LEU A 67 -12.00 7.12 -17.14
C LEU A 67 -12.90 8.33 -16.86
N ASP A 68 -14.20 8.15 -17.04
CA ASP A 68 -15.19 9.03 -16.44
C ASP A 68 -15.12 8.86 -14.92
N CYS A 69 -14.85 9.95 -14.19
CA CYS A 69 -14.62 9.89 -12.74
C CYS A 69 -15.84 9.45 -11.92
N ASN A 70 -17.06 9.57 -12.45
CA ASN A 70 -18.27 9.24 -11.71
C ASN A 70 -18.70 7.79 -11.97
N THR A 71 -18.53 7.32 -13.20
CA THR A 71 -19.06 6.03 -13.66
C THR A 71 -17.98 4.96 -13.80
N GLY A 72 -16.70 5.35 -13.90
CA GLY A 72 -15.59 4.45 -14.22
C GLY A 72 -15.56 4.01 -15.68
N ALA A 73 -16.44 4.54 -16.55
CA ALA A 73 -16.48 4.17 -17.95
C ALA A 73 -15.22 4.62 -18.70
N ALA A 74 -14.69 3.76 -19.57
CA ALA A 74 -13.52 4.08 -20.38
C ALA A 74 -13.84 5.16 -21.43
N LEU A 75 -13.00 6.20 -21.48
CA LEU A 75 -13.09 7.34 -22.41
C LEU A 75 -12.03 7.27 -23.54
N GLY A 76 -11.26 6.19 -23.59
CA GLY A 76 -10.17 5.96 -24.55
C GLY A 76 -8.82 5.74 -23.88
N THR A 77 -7.87 5.24 -24.68
CA THR A 77 -6.53 4.86 -24.22
C THR A 77 -5.44 5.60 -24.99
N PHE A 78 -4.25 5.71 -24.39
CA PHE A 78 -3.05 6.25 -25.03
C PHE A 78 -1.77 5.67 -24.44
N PRO A 79 -0.69 5.55 -25.22
CA PRO A 79 0.62 5.15 -24.72
C PRO A 79 1.32 6.28 -23.95
N ALA A 80 2.09 5.88 -22.93
CA ALA A 80 3.01 6.71 -22.17
C ALA A 80 4.27 5.92 -21.81
N MET A 81 5.33 6.64 -21.48
CA MET A 81 6.61 6.09 -21.02
C MET A 81 6.88 6.62 -19.63
N PHE A 82 7.09 5.71 -18.67
CA PHE A 82 7.32 6.04 -17.27
C PHE A 82 8.73 5.59 -16.87
N THR A 83 9.43 6.40 -16.10
CA THR A 83 10.71 6.01 -15.51
C THR A 83 10.71 6.28 -14.01
N PHE A 84 10.82 5.22 -13.23
CA PHE A 84 11.02 5.26 -11.78
C PHE A 84 12.51 5.18 -11.51
N SER A 85 13.12 6.32 -11.22
CA SER A 85 14.56 6.41 -10.99
C SER A 85 14.87 6.16 -9.52
N ARG A 86 16.02 5.53 -9.27
CA ARG A 86 16.61 5.41 -7.93
C ARG A 86 16.71 6.80 -7.27
N GLY A 87 16.42 6.86 -5.98
CA GLY A 87 16.33 8.13 -5.24
C GLY A 87 14.96 8.79 -5.33
N ASN A 88 13.90 8.00 -5.56
CA ASN A 88 12.49 8.43 -5.46
C ASN A 88 12.11 9.56 -6.43
N THR A 89 12.72 9.58 -7.63
CA THR A 89 12.38 10.54 -8.70
C THR A 89 11.68 9.83 -9.86
N PHE A 90 10.76 10.54 -10.51
CA PHE A 90 9.89 10.00 -11.54
C PHE A 90 9.85 10.91 -12.78
N TRP A 91 9.74 10.29 -13.94
CA TRP A 91 9.58 10.96 -15.23
C TRP A 91 8.47 10.30 -16.05
N GLU A 92 7.68 11.13 -16.74
CA GLU A 92 6.65 10.64 -17.67
C GLU A 92 6.60 11.45 -18.96
N ALA A 93 6.34 10.76 -20.05
CA ALA A 93 5.95 11.33 -21.32
C ALA A 93 4.80 10.53 -21.93
N GLY A 94 3.69 11.19 -22.26
CA GLY A 94 2.46 10.55 -22.73
C GLY A 94 1.91 11.21 -23.98
N SER A 95 1.24 10.43 -24.82
CA SER A 95 0.81 10.89 -26.16
C SER A 95 -0.59 11.52 -26.21
N ASN A 96 -1.31 11.61 -25.08
CA ASN A 96 -2.68 12.15 -25.04
C ASN A 96 -2.77 13.65 -25.37
N THR A 97 -1.65 14.36 -25.33
CA THR A 97 -1.58 15.79 -25.58
C THR A 97 -0.34 16.05 -26.43
N ALA A 98 -0.49 16.91 -27.46
CA ALA A 98 0.61 17.23 -28.35
C ALA A 98 1.82 17.78 -27.54
N PRO A 99 3.07 17.42 -27.90
CA PRO A 99 4.25 17.89 -27.18
C PRO A 99 4.40 19.42 -27.13
N SER A 100 3.80 20.16 -28.06
CA SER A 100 3.78 21.64 -28.02
C SER A 100 2.83 22.22 -26.97
N LEU A 101 1.90 21.43 -26.44
CA LEU A 101 0.87 21.86 -25.49
C LEU A 101 1.14 21.39 -24.06
N ARG A 102 2.21 20.63 -23.83
CA ARG A 102 2.64 20.24 -22.48
C ARG A 102 4.13 19.99 -22.38
N SER A 103 4.69 20.17 -21.20
CA SER A 103 6.03 19.68 -20.89
C SER A 103 6.02 18.16 -20.63
N PRO A 104 7.19 17.50 -20.67
CA PRO A 104 7.40 16.27 -19.93
C PRO A 104 7.05 16.43 -18.46
N SER A 105 6.70 15.34 -17.81
CA SER A 105 6.39 15.32 -16.38
C SER A 105 7.62 15.05 -15.53
N HIS A 106 7.61 15.65 -14.34
CA HIS A 106 8.54 15.33 -13.27
C HIS A 106 7.76 15.00 -12.01
N GLY A 107 8.28 14.08 -11.22
CA GLY A 107 7.62 13.67 -10.00
C GLY A 107 8.52 12.91 -9.03
N VAL A 108 7.84 12.29 -8.10
CA VAL A 108 8.38 11.47 -7.03
C VAL A 108 7.56 10.20 -6.91
N TRP A 109 8.18 9.15 -6.40
CA TRP A 109 7.51 7.88 -6.11
C TRP A 109 8.00 7.32 -4.77
N TYR A 110 7.15 6.54 -4.11
CA TYR A 110 7.40 6.01 -2.77
C TYR A 110 6.96 4.56 -2.67
N TYR A 111 7.65 3.80 -1.81
CA TYR A 111 7.30 2.42 -1.50
C TYR A 111 6.42 2.37 -0.26
N GLU A 112 5.23 1.78 -0.39
CA GLU A 112 4.24 1.70 0.70
C GLU A 112 4.25 0.33 1.42
N GLY A 113 4.97 -0.65 0.87
CA GLY A 113 5.04 -2.00 1.43
C GLY A 113 4.61 -3.08 0.44
N GLY A 114 4.98 -4.34 0.70
CA GLY A 114 4.67 -5.44 -0.21
C GLY A 114 5.17 -5.19 -1.63
N LEU A 115 4.25 -5.13 -2.60
CA LEU A 115 4.47 -4.76 -4.01
C LEU A 115 3.63 -3.53 -4.39
N HIS A 116 3.43 -2.62 -3.43
CA HIS A 116 2.58 -1.44 -3.54
C HIS A 116 3.40 -0.16 -3.42
N TYR A 117 3.06 0.82 -4.25
CA TYR A 117 3.79 2.07 -4.41
C TYR A 117 2.82 3.21 -4.70
N GLU A 118 3.23 4.41 -4.33
CA GLU A 118 2.55 5.65 -4.72
C GLU A 118 3.44 6.50 -5.60
N THR A 119 2.84 7.29 -6.48
CA THR A 119 3.56 8.26 -7.32
C THR A 119 2.80 9.57 -7.41
N ALA A 120 3.52 10.68 -7.38
CA ALA A 120 2.98 12.00 -7.63
C ALA A 120 3.86 12.74 -8.65
N PHE A 121 3.26 13.24 -9.72
CA PHE A 121 3.98 13.97 -10.75
C PHE A 121 3.16 15.13 -11.31
N GLN A 122 3.85 16.05 -11.99
CA GLN A 122 3.21 17.18 -12.63
C GLN A 122 3.90 17.57 -13.93
N PHE A 123 3.14 18.23 -14.79
CA PHE A 123 3.62 18.84 -16.01
C PHE A 123 2.96 20.20 -16.25
N PHE A 124 3.66 21.08 -16.96
CA PHE A 124 3.11 22.34 -17.43
C PHE A 124 2.22 22.11 -18.65
N ARG A 125 1.15 22.89 -18.75
CA ARG A 125 0.24 22.93 -19.89
C ARG A 125 0.38 24.29 -20.56
N PHE A 126 0.26 24.30 -21.88
CA PHE A 126 0.40 25.50 -22.70
C PHE A 126 -0.84 25.70 -23.57
N ASN A 127 -1.15 26.97 -23.84
CA ASN A 127 -2.13 27.36 -24.84
C ASN A 127 -1.55 27.19 -26.25
N PRO A 128 -2.39 27.18 -27.31
CA PRO A 128 -1.91 27.08 -28.69
C PRO A 128 -0.92 28.19 -29.12
N ASP A 129 -0.95 29.35 -28.46
CA ASP A 129 -0.02 30.46 -28.68
C ASP A 129 1.31 30.32 -27.91
N GLY A 130 1.50 29.21 -27.19
CA GLY A 130 2.68 28.92 -26.39
C GLY A 130 2.68 29.55 -24.99
N THR A 131 1.67 30.34 -24.63
CA THR A 131 1.56 30.90 -23.28
C THR A 131 1.24 29.82 -22.24
N LEU A 132 1.69 30.01 -21.01
CA LEU A 132 1.43 29.06 -19.91
C LEU A 132 -0.08 29.02 -19.60
N ALA A 133 -0.68 27.84 -19.71
CA ALA A 133 -2.09 27.59 -19.36
C ALA A 133 -2.27 27.09 -17.92
N GLY A 134 -1.18 26.73 -17.25
CA GLY A 134 -1.14 26.23 -15.88
C GLY A 134 -0.40 24.90 -15.80
N ARG A 135 -0.83 24.01 -14.89
CA ARG A 135 -0.23 22.68 -14.72
C ARG A 135 -1.29 21.60 -14.55
N GLN A 136 -0.87 20.35 -14.59
CA GLN A 136 -1.67 19.22 -14.14
C GLN A 136 -0.85 18.42 -13.14
N ILE A 137 -1.46 18.05 -12.03
CA ILE A 137 -0.86 17.22 -10.98
C ILE A 137 -1.57 15.88 -11.01
N VAL A 138 -0.82 14.79 -11.04
CA VAL A 138 -1.33 13.41 -11.06
C VAL A 138 -0.82 12.69 -9.83
N ARG A 139 -1.69 11.91 -9.19
CA ARG A 139 -1.35 10.99 -8.11
C ARG A 139 -1.82 9.59 -8.46
N GLN A 140 -0.98 8.60 -8.19
CA GLN A 140 -1.18 7.23 -8.62
C GLN A 140 -0.94 6.26 -7.48
N ASP A 141 -1.75 5.20 -7.49
CA ASP A 141 -1.63 4.02 -6.65
C ASP A 141 -1.24 2.84 -7.56
N ILE A 142 -0.09 2.21 -7.29
CA ILE A 142 0.57 1.26 -8.20
C ILE A 142 0.74 -0.09 -7.53
N HIS A 143 0.29 -1.15 -8.20
CA HIS A 143 0.52 -2.54 -7.82
C HIS A 143 1.44 -3.24 -8.82
N LEU A 144 2.62 -3.63 -8.36
CA LEU A 144 3.60 -4.38 -9.15
C LEU A 144 3.30 -5.88 -9.12
N SER A 145 3.47 -6.55 -10.25
CA SER A 145 3.38 -8.01 -10.33
C SER A 145 4.53 -8.68 -9.58
N ARG A 146 4.34 -9.94 -9.20
CA ARG A 146 5.36 -10.72 -8.44
C ARG A 146 6.66 -10.95 -9.21
N ASP A 147 6.58 -11.02 -10.54
CA ASP A 147 7.75 -11.15 -11.43
C ASP A 147 8.41 -9.80 -11.74
N ALA A 148 7.87 -8.70 -11.21
CA ALA A 148 8.31 -7.33 -11.43
C ALA A 148 8.36 -6.90 -12.90
N ASN A 149 7.63 -7.55 -13.80
CA ASN A 149 7.61 -7.23 -15.23
C ASN A 149 6.35 -6.48 -15.68
N ASN A 150 5.33 -6.41 -14.84
CA ASN A 150 4.09 -5.69 -15.12
C ASN A 150 3.63 -4.92 -13.88
N TYR A 151 2.88 -3.84 -14.09
CA TYR A 151 2.14 -3.20 -13.01
C TYR A 151 0.74 -2.81 -13.48
N THR A 152 -0.17 -2.66 -12.52
CA THR A 152 -1.43 -1.94 -12.71
C THR A 152 -1.44 -0.71 -11.82
N ALA A 153 -2.13 0.34 -12.25
CA ALA A 153 -2.29 1.53 -11.42
C ALA A 153 -3.67 2.17 -11.58
N THR A 154 -4.09 2.90 -10.57
CA THR A 154 -5.18 3.87 -10.66
C THR A 154 -4.65 5.26 -10.39
N ALA A 155 -5.25 6.27 -11.01
CA ALA A 155 -4.77 7.63 -10.91
C ALA A 155 -5.90 8.65 -10.86
N ALA A 156 -5.65 9.70 -10.08
CA ALA A 156 -6.47 10.91 -10.06
C ALA A 156 -5.59 12.11 -10.42
N ALA A 157 -6.12 13.00 -11.25
CA ALA A 157 -5.41 14.18 -11.69
C ALA A 157 -6.24 15.45 -11.47
N GLN A 158 -5.56 16.50 -11.05
CA GLN A 158 -6.12 17.85 -10.96
C GLN A 158 -5.49 18.70 -12.04
N VAL A 159 -6.33 19.39 -12.80
CA VAL A 159 -5.93 20.40 -13.78
C VAL A 159 -6.04 21.76 -13.11
N LEU A 160 -4.92 22.47 -13.04
CA LEU A 160 -4.82 23.76 -12.37
C LEU A 160 -4.62 24.88 -13.40
N ASP A 161 -5.30 26.00 -13.23
CA ASP A 161 -4.99 27.23 -13.97
C ASP A 161 -3.64 27.84 -13.53
N VAL A 162 -3.26 28.98 -14.12
CA VAL A 162 -2.01 29.68 -13.79
C VAL A 162 -1.94 30.20 -12.36
N ASN A 163 -3.09 30.42 -11.72
CA ASN A 163 -3.21 30.89 -10.34
C ASN A 163 -3.22 29.74 -9.32
N GLY A 164 -3.25 28.49 -9.80
CA GLY A 164 -3.30 27.29 -8.96
C GLY A 164 -4.71 26.84 -8.59
N ASN A 165 -5.75 27.42 -9.19
CA ASN A 165 -7.12 26.97 -8.95
C ASN A 165 -7.40 25.68 -9.74
N VAL A 166 -8.07 24.73 -9.12
CA VAL A 166 -8.52 23.51 -9.81
C VAL A 166 -9.67 23.85 -10.74
N ILE A 167 -9.48 23.60 -12.04
CA ILE A 167 -10.48 23.85 -13.08
C ILE A 167 -11.10 22.56 -13.63
N ARG A 168 -10.49 21.41 -13.37
CA ARG A 168 -10.98 20.09 -13.78
C ARG A 168 -10.30 18.97 -12.99
N ASN A 169 -11.03 17.88 -12.75
CA ASN A 169 -10.47 16.61 -12.29
C ASN A 169 -10.54 15.58 -13.41
N ASN A 170 -9.55 14.70 -13.51
CA ASN A 170 -9.53 13.56 -14.41
C ASN A 170 -9.20 12.28 -13.64
N CYS A 171 -9.66 11.15 -14.15
CA CYS A 171 -9.41 9.83 -13.58
C CYS A 171 -8.84 8.91 -14.67
N SER A 172 -7.96 8.00 -14.27
CA SER A 172 -7.40 7.00 -15.19
C SER A 172 -7.03 5.70 -14.47
N SER A 173 -6.88 4.65 -15.26
CA SER A 173 -6.19 3.42 -14.87
C SER A 173 -5.09 3.11 -15.86
N GLU A 174 -4.12 2.31 -15.45
CA GLU A 174 -2.90 2.09 -16.21
C GLU A 174 -2.47 0.63 -16.11
N VAL A 175 -1.86 0.16 -17.19
CA VAL A 175 -1.10 -1.09 -17.21
C VAL A 175 0.27 -0.75 -17.77
N GLY A 176 1.32 -1.14 -17.05
CA GLY A 176 2.69 -0.98 -17.49
C GLY A 176 3.38 -2.32 -17.68
N THR A 177 4.24 -2.39 -18.69
CA THR A 177 5.15 -3.51 -18.92
C THR A 177 6.57 -2.97 -18.97
N ARG A 178 7.52 -3.70 -18.36
CA ARG A 178 8.92 -3.28 -18.27
C ARG A 178 9.51 -3.08 -19.68
N PHE A 179 10.29 -2.01 -19.85
CA PHE A 179 11.05 -1.75 -21.07
C PHE A 179 12.48 -2.29 -20.92
N GLU A 180 12.91 -3.13 -21.87
CA GLU A 180 14.22 -3.80 -21.93
C GLU A 180 14.90 -3.56 -23.27
#